data_AF-A0A6Q2YMV9-F1
#
_entry.id   AF-A0A6Q2YMV9-F1
#
_cell.length_a   1.000
_cell.length_b   1.000
_cell.length_c   1.000
_cell.angle_alpha   90.00
_cell.angle_beta   90.00
_cell.angle_gamma   90.00
#
_symmetry.space_group_name_H-M   'P 1'
#
loop_
_entity.id
_entity.type
_entity.pdbx_description
1 polymer ?
#
loop_
_entity_poly.entity_id
_entity_poly.type
_entity_poly.pdbx_seq_one_letter_code
_entity_poly.pdbx_strand_id
1 'polypeptide(L)'
;MECAGGCTGPLDTDCFACRNFNNSGSCMPQCPQPFIYNKHTFKLEPNPSAKYQYGSICVAQCPNNFVVDGSSCVSSCPPNKIEVEQGVKRCEPCGGLCPKVCKGIASGQTVDSQNIDSFINCTKIQGSLHFLVTGIQGDPFNNIPPLDPEKLKVFRTVREITDILDIQSWPGTLTDLSVFSNLTTIQGRTLYRGRHSKRGYSLLVMTIPSLTSLGLRSLRHINDGGVYITGNKKLCYHHTFNWTRLFITSSRPHHRQKNIKENRLEAKCVAEGKVCDPLCSSEGCWGPGPDQCLSCKNYSRGGTCVHRCRFLTGEGREFASPNRECMPCHSECEVQEDGPRAQEY
;
A
#
# COMPACT_ATOMS: atom_id res chain seq x y z
N MET A 1 -14.85 2.03 44.80
CA MET A 1 -14.50 3.19 45.63
C MET A 1 -13.74 4.13 44.70
N GLU A 2 -14.40 5.19 44.22
CA GLU A 2 -13.92 6.03 43.11
C GLU A 2 -13.26 7.34 43.58
N CYS A 3 -13.28 7.63 44.89
CA CYS A 3 -12.56 8.76 45.46
C CYS A 3 -11.08 8.43 45.66
N ALA A 4 -10.21 9.39 45.36
CA ALA A 4 -8.80 9.39 45.77
C ALA A 4 -8.63 10.32 46.97
N GLY A 5 -7.98 9.83 48.03
CA GLY A 5 -7.67 10.61 49.23
C GLY A 5 -8.79 10.64 50.28
N GLY A 6 -9.96 11.22 49.94
CA GLY A 6 -11.08 11.37 50.88
C GLY A 6 -12.37 11.89 50.23
N CYS A 7 -13.44 12.01 51.02
CA CYS A 7 -14.77 12.45 50.58
C CYS A 7 -15.48 13.29 51.66
N THR A 8 -16.43 14.13 51.25
CA THR A 8 -17.33 14.88 52.14
C THR A 8 -18.67 14.16 52.38
N GLY A 9 -18.93 13.08 51.65
CA GLY A 9 -20.19 12.35 51.66
C GLY A 9 -20.08 11.02 50.91
N PRO A 10 -21.16 10.22 50.85
CA PRO A 10 -21.14 8.88 50.29
C PRO A 10 -21.30 8.82 48.76
N LEU A 11 -21.65 9.92 48.09
CA LEU A 11 -21.90 9.93 46.65
C LEU A 11 -20.60 10.05 45.85
N ASP A 12 -20.65 9.64 44.58
CA ASP A 12 -19.55 9.76 43.62
C ASP A 12 -19.21 11.22 43.25
N THR A 13 -20.09 12.16 43.60
CA THR A 13 -19.87 13.61 43.49
C THR A 13 -19.20 14.23 44.70
N ASP A 14 -19.10 13.50 45.82
CA ASP A 14 -18.61 14.03 47.10
C ASP A 14 -17.11 13.79 47.31
N CYS A 15 -16.41 13.31 46.29
CA CYS A 15 -14.98 13.05 46.34
C CYS A 15 -14.17 14.35 46.26
N PHE A 16 -13.09 14.47 47.04
CA PHE A 16 -12.13 15.58 46.88
C PHE A 16 -11.35 15.49 45.56
N ALA A 17 -11.05 14.27 45.12
CA ALA A 17 -10.44 13.97 43.84
C ALA A 17 -10.93 12.61 43.35
N CYS A 18 -11.03 12.44 42.03
CA CYS A 18 -11.39 11.16 41.44
C CYS A 18 -10.15 10.26 41.33
N ARG A 19 -10.33 8.97 41.63
CA ARG A 19 -9.33 7.93 41.46
C ARG A 19 -8.99 7.68 39.99
N ASN A 20 -10.01 7.72 39.14
CA ASN A 20 -9.90 7.42 37.71
C ASN A 20 -10.27 8.66 36.89
N PHE A 21 -11.57 8.87 36.63
CA PHE A 21 -12.03 9.97 35.78
C PHE A 21 -13.09 10.84 36.45
N ASN A 22 -13.01 12.15 36.19
CA ASN A 22 -14.04 13.11 36.55
C ASN A 22 -14.94 13.40 35.33
N ASN A 23 -16.21 13.06 35.44
CA ASN A 23 -17.23 13.36 34.46
C ASN A 23 -18.18 14.44 34.97
N SER A 24 -17.84 15.70 34.71
CA SER A 24 -18.68 16.85 35.06
C SER A 24 -19.08 16.88 36.55
N GLY A 25 -18.19 16.44 37.44
CA GLY A 25 -18.37 16.42 38.90
C GLY A 25 -18.50 15.02 39.50
N SER A 26 -18.94 14.02 38.73
CA SER A 26 -19.06 12.62 39.20
C SER A 26 -17.78 11.82 38.91
N CYS A 27 -17.27 11.11 39.92
CA CYS A 27 -16.11 10.24 39.78
C CYS A 27 -16.50 8.86 39.28
N MET A 28 -15.98 8.47 38.10
CA MET A 28 -16.32 7.22 37.43
C MET A 28 -15.06 6.43 37.06
N PRO A 29 -15.14 5.08 37.01
CA PRO A 29 -14.02 4.23 36.64
C PRO A 29 -13.63 4.35 35.16
N GLN A 30 -14.59 4.68 34.29
CA GLN A 30 -14.38 4.90 32.85
C GLN A 30 -15.32 5.99 32.34
N CYS A 31 -14.87 6.76 31.35
CA CYS A 31 -15.76 7.70 30.66
C CYS A 31 -16.83 6.96 29.83
N PRO A 32 -17.99 7.59 29.58
CA PRO A 32 -19.05 7.04 28.75
C PRO A 32 -18.54 6.57 27.39
N GLN A 33 -18.71 5.28 27.09
CA GLN A 33 -18.14 4.64 25.92
C GLN A 33 -18.75 5.17 24.61
N PRO A 34 -18.00 5.17 23.48
CA PRO A 34 -18.49 5.65 22.19
C PRO A 34 -19.66 4.85 21.61
N PHE A 35 -19.78 3.57 21.99
CA PHE A 35 -20.83 2.68 21.52
C PHE A 35 -21.56 2.03 22.70
N ILE A 36 -22.87 1.84 22.53
CA ILE A 36 -23.74 1.12 23.47
C ILE A 36 -24.39 -0.06 22.74
N TYR A 37 -24.58 -1.16 23.46
CA TYR A 37 -25.24 -2.33 22.89
C TYR A 37 -26.75 -2.12 22.84
N ASN A 38 -27.31 -2.09 21.63
CA ASN A 38 -28.74 -2.03 21.43
C ASN A 38 -29.33 -3.45 21.42
N LYS A 39 -30.18 -3.74 22.41
CA LYS A 39 -30.82 -5.05 22.60
C LYS A 39 -31.87 -5.39 21.54
N HIS A 40 -32.40 -4.41 20.82
CA HIS A 40 -33.38 -4.62 19.75
C HIS A 40 -32.70 -4.96 18.42
N THR A 41 -31.58 -4.31 18.11
CA THR A 41 -30.84 -4.54 16.85
C THR A 41 -29.71 -5.56 17.01
N PHE A 42 -29.39 -5.96 18.25
CA PHE A 42 -28.29 -6.85 18.62
C PHE A 42 -26.93 -6.34 18.13
N LYS A 43 -26.77 -5.02 18.02
CA LYS A 43 -25.59 -4.35 17.48
C LYS A 43 -25.07 -3.28 18.44
N LEU A 44 -23.79 -2.94 18.28
CA LEU A 44 -23.21 -1.76 18.90
C LEU A 44 -23.63 -0.52 18.10
N GLU A 45 -24.25 0.44 18.77
CA GLU A 45 -24.73 1.70 18.19
C GLU A 45 -24.05 2.91 18.84
N PRO A 46 -23.88 4.03 18.12
CA PRO A 46 -23.26 5.22 18.68
C PRO A 46 -24.01 5.71 19.92
N ASN A 47 -23.27 5.98 21.00
CA ASN A 47 -23.82 6.49 22.25
C ASN A 47 -23.92 8.03 22.19
N PRO A 48 -25.13 8.63 22.28
CA PRO A 48 -25.29 10.08 22.29
C PRO A 48 -24.60 10.78 23.48
N SER A 49 -24.39 10.05 24.58
CA SER A 49 -23.73 10.56 25.79
C SER A 49 -22.24 10.22 25.85
N ALA A 50 -21.64 9.76 24.74
CA ALA A 50 -20.23 9.42 24.67
C ALA A 50 -19.33 10.61 25.07
N LYS A 51 -18.28 10.33 25.84
CA LYS A 51 -17.22 11.29 26.15
C LYS A 51 -15.86 10.63 26.04
N TYR A 52 -14.88 11.43 25.66
CA TYR A 52 -13.49 11.01 25.51
C TYR A 52 -12.70 11.27 26.79
N GLN A 53 -11.73 10.40 27.05
CA GLN A 53 -10.79 10.53 28.15
C GLN A 53 -9.71 11.55 27.76
N TYR A 54 -9.61 12.65 28.49
CA TYR A 54 -8.52 13.61 28.38
C TYR A 54 -7.80 13.70 29.72
N GLY A 55 -6.68 12.98 29.86
CA GLY A 55 -6.04 12.81 31.16
C GLY A 55 -6.99 12.12 32.15
N SER A 56 -7.33 12.81 33.24
CA SER A 56 -8.26 12.33 34.29
C SER A 56 -9.68 12.92 34.19
N ILE A 57 -10.04 13.55 33.08
CA ILE A 57 -11.39 14.12 32.88
C ILE A 57 -12.09 13.56 31.64
N CYS A 58 -13.43 13.54 31.66
CA CYS A 58 -14.26 13.14 30.52
C CYS A 58 -14.77 14.37 29.76
N VAL A 59 -14.43 14.48 28.48
CA VAL A 59 -14.80 15.62 27.62
C VAL A 59 -15.67 15.18 26.44
N ALA A 60 -16.66 15.98 26.06
CA ALA A 60 -17.52 15.67 24.90
C ALA A 60 -16.76 15.78 23.57
N GLN A 61 -15.76 16.66 23.50
CA GLN A 61 -14.89 16.87 22.34
C GLN A 61 -13.45 17.03 22.81
N CYS A 62 -12.50 16.50 22.04
CA CYS A 62 -11.09 16.69 22.34
C CYS A 62 -10.68 18.16 22.15
N PRO A 63 -9.75 18.69 22.96
CA PRO A 63 -9.22 20.03 22.78
C PRO A 63 -8.57 20.25 21.40
N ASN A 64 -8.36 21.51 21.03
CA ASN A 64 -7.65 21.87 19.80
C ASN A 64 -6.26 21.21 19.76
N ASN A 65 -5.86 20.71 18.58
CA ASN A 65 -4.63 19.95 18.32
C ASN A 65 -4.55 18.54 18.95
N PHE A 66 -5.63 18.03 19.54
CA PHE A 66 -5.72 16.62 19.94
C PHE A 66 -6.50 15.81 18.91
N VAL A 67 -6.20 14.52 18.85
CA VAL A 67 -6.87 13.54 17.98
C VAL A 67 -7.49 12.46 18.84
N VAL A 68 -8.62 11.93 18.39
CA VAL A 68 -9.33 10.85 19.08
C VAL A 68 -8.69 9.51 18.71
N ASP A 69 -8.18 8.77 19.70
CA ASP A 69 -7.82 7.37 19.55
C ASP A 69 -8.72 6.47 20.42
N GLY A 70 -9.63 5.73 19.79
CA GLY A 70 -10.62 4.92 20.49
C GLY A 70 -11.53 5.78 21.38
N SER A 71 -11.34 5.69 22.70
CA SER A 71 -12.08 6.46 23.71
C SER A 71 -11.26 7.60 24.35
N SER A 72 -10.09 7.94 23.81
CA SER A 72 -9.14 8.86 24.45
C SER A 72 -8.68 9.96 23.51
N CYS A 73 -8.35 11.13 24.07
CA CYS A 73 -7.73 12.24 23.36
C CYS A 73 -6.20 12.14 23.49
N VAL A 74 -5.51 11.95 22.37
CA VAL A 74 -4.04 11.87 22.30
C VAL A 74 -3.47 13.01 21.47
N SER A 75 -2.22 13.39 21.70
CA SER A 75 -1.55 14.47 20.96
C SER A 75 -1.15 14.06 19.54
N SER A 76 -0.90 12.76 19.32
CA SER A 76 -0.61 12.18 18.02
C SER A 76 -1.05 10.72 17.97
N CYS A 77 -1.35 10.22 16.77
CA CYS A 77 -1.72 8.83 16.60
C CYS A 77 -0.55 7.88 16.93
N PRO A 78 -0.83 6.72 17.53
CA PRO A 78 0.15 5.65 17.71
C PRO A 78 0.80 5.21 16.37
N PRO A 79 2.02 4.64 16.39
CA PRO A 79 2.75 4.27 15.16
C PRO A 79 2.01 3.32 14.19
N ASN A 80 0.99 2.59 14.67
CA ASN A 80 0.17 1.66 13.88
C ASN A 80 -1.17 2.25 13.42
N LYS A 81 -1.38 3.57 13.57
CA LYS A 81 -2.59 4.29 13.16
C LYS A 81 -2.26 5.55 12.38
N ILE A 82 -3.21 6.01 11.57
CA ILE A 82 -3.13 7.29 10.84
C ILE A 82 -4.21 8.25 11.31
N GLU A 83 -3.90 9.55 11.26
CA GLU A 83 -4.88 10.61 11.47
C GLU A 83 -5.77 10.73 10.22
N VAL A 84 -7.07 10.55 10.43
CA VAL A 84 -8.12 10.69 9.40
C VAL A 84 -9.08 11.78 9.85
N GLU A 85 -9.45 12.66 8.91
CA GLU A 85 -10.38 13.76 9.16
C GLU A 85 -11.77 13.42 8.56
N GLN A 86 -12.65 12.86 9.39
CA GLN A 86 -14.07 12.64 9.06
C GLN A 86 -14.94 13.47 10.02
N GLY A 87 -14.88 14.79 9.88
CA GLY A 87 -15.54 15.76 10.78
C GLY A 87 -14.80 15.98 12.10
N VAL A 88 -14.34 14.91 12.75
CA VAL A 88 -13.44 14.95 13.92
C VAL A 88 -12.15 14.19 13.59
N LYS A 89 -10.99 14.73 13.98
CA LYS A 89 -9.69 14.08 13.80
C LYS A 89 -9.62 12.79 14.62
N ARG A 90 -9.46 11.65 13.94
CA ARG A 90 -9.47 10.32 14.55
C ARG A 90 -8.26 9.50 14.10
N CYS A 91 -7.82 8.59 14.96
CA CYS A 91 -6.79 7.62 14.65
C CYS A 91 -7.41 6.30 14.17
N GLU A 92 -7.20 5.95 12.92
CA GLU A 92 -7.66 4.69 12.36
C GLU A 92 -6.50 3.71 12.16
N PRO A 93 -6.69 2.40 12.43
CA PRO A 93 -5.68 1.39 12.14
C PRO A 93 -5.27 1.41 10.68
N CYS A 94 -3.97 1.33 10.42
CA CYS A 94 -3.46 1.20 9.06
C CYS A 94 -3.92 -0.13 8.45
N GLY A 95 -4.35 -0.12 7.18
CA GLY A 95 -4.67 -1.34 6.40
C GLY A 95 -3.42 -2.14 5.98
N GLY A 96 -2.48 -2.35 6.91
CA GLY A 96 -1.14 -2.87 6.68
C GLY A 96 -0.09 -1.99 7.36
N LEU A 97 1.03 -1.75 6.69
CA LEU A 97 2.06 -0.82 7.18
C LEU A 97 1.56 0.62 7.14
N CYS A 98 1.83 1.37 8.21
CA CYS A 98 1.49 2.78 8.24
C CYS A 98 2.35 3.59 7.28
N PRO A 99 1.80 4.68 6.71
CA PRO A 99 2.53 5.53 5.80
C PRO A 99 3.81 6.08 6.43
N LYS A 100 4.97 5.62 5.95
CA LYS A 100 6.28 6.16 6.30
C LYS A 100 6.85 6.86 5.08
N VAL A 101 7.10 8.15 5.22
CA VAL A 101 7.72 8.98 4.18
C VAL A 101 9.23 8.96 4.38
N CYS A 102 9.95 8.61 3.33
CA CYS A 102 11.41 8.54 3.33
C CYS A 102 11.98 9.41 2.22
N LYS A 103 13.11 10.06 2.49
CA LYS A 103 13.78 10.91 1.51
C LYS A 103 14.38 10.05 0.40
N GLY A 104 14.12 10.43 -0.85
CA GLY A 104 14.72 9.81 -2.02
C GLY A 104 16.18 10.24 -2.22
N ILE A 105 16.78 9.69 -3.26
CA ILE A 105 18.16 9.95 -3.66
C ILE A 105 18.21 11.19 -4.54
N ALA A 106 19.24 12.03 -4.33
CA ALA A 106 19.46 13.22 -5.14
C ALA A 106 19.95 12.87 -6.55
N SER A 107 19.73 13.77 -7.51
CA SER A 107 20.23 13.62 -8.88
C SER A 107 21.76 13.48 -8.89
N GLY A 108 22.27 12.39 -9.46
CA GLY A 108 23.71 12.09 -9.53
C GLY A 108 24.20 11.14 -8.43
N GLN A 109 23.36 10.80 -7.45
CA GLN A 109 23.61 9.74 -6.48
C GLN A 109 22.80 8.48 -6.82
N THR A 110 23.07 7.37 -6.16
CA THR A 110 22.39 6.08 -6.38
C THR A 110 22.09 5.37 -5.07
N VAL A 111 21.09 4.48 -5.08
CA VAL A 111 20.86 3.53 -3.99
C VAL A 111 22.04 2.56 -3.94
N ASP A 112 22.65 2.44 -2.77
CA ASP A 112 23.86 1.64 -2.55
C ASP A 112 23.80 0.89 -1.21
N SER A 113 24.86 0.14 -0.91
CA SER A 113 24.98 -0.68 0.30
C SER A 113 25.00 0.12 1.61
N GLN A 114 25.36 1.41 1.57
CA GLN A 114 25.42 2.28 2.75
C GLN A 114 24.06 2.94 3.05
N ASN A 115 23.28 3.27 2.01
CA ASN A 115 22.03 4.03 2.18
C ASN A 115 20.76 3.17 2.13
N ILE A 116 20.80 1.92 1.64
CA ILE A 116 19.60 1.10 1.43
C ILE A 116 18.77 0.86 2.69
N ASP A 117 19.41 0.75 3.86
CA ASP A 117 18.73 0.46 5.13
C ASP A 117 17.86 1.65 5.60
N SER A 118 18.09 2.86 5.07
CA SER A 118 17.23 4.02 5.31
C SER A 118 15.81 3.84 4.74
N PHE A 119 15.64 2.93 3.78
CA PHE A 119 14.37 2.64 3.12
C PHE A 119 13.52 1.56 3.81
N ILE A 120 13.97 1.02 4.94
CA ILE A 120 13.22 0.00 5.69
C ILE A 120 11.86 0.54 6.12
N ASN A 121 10.80 -0.21 5.79
CA ASN A 121 9.39 0.10 6.06
C ASN A 121 8.87 1.39 5.40
N CYS A 122 9.56 1.93 4.40
CA CYS A 122 9.09 3.10 3.68
C CYS A 122 7.94 2.73 2.75
N THR A 123 6.84 3.48 2.82
CA THR A 123 5.69 3.30 1.92
C THR A 123 5.63 4.39 0.85
N LYS A 124 6.24 5.54 1.13
CA LYS A 124 6.31 6.69 0.23
C LYS A 124 7.73 7.24 0.14
N ILE A 125 8.24 7.37 -1.07
CA ILE A 125 9.53 8.00 -1.34
C ILE A 125 9.31 9.43 -1.78
N GLN A 126 9.81 10.38 -1.00
CA GLN A 126 9.85 11.80 -1.34
C GLN A 126 11.15 12.12 -2.08
N GLY A 127 11.08 12.10 -3.39
CA GLY A 127 12.20 12.25 -4.31
C GLY A 127 12.28 11.06 -5.27
N SER A 128 13.48 10.82 -5.78
CA SER A 128 13.75 9.81 -6.81
C SER A 128 14.45 8.58 -6.23
N LEU A 129 14.34 7.44 -6.92
CA LEU A 129 15.19 6.28 -6.71
C LEU A 129 16.01 6.05 -7.97
N HIS A 130 17.34 5.99 -7.80
CA HIS A 130 18.29 5.79 -8.89
C HIS A 130 19.11 4.52 -8.62
N PHE A 131 19.07 3.54 -9.52
CA PHE A 131 19.82 2.29 -9.46
C PHE A 131 20.84 2.27 -10.60
N LEU A 132 22.06 2.72 -10.29
CA LEU A 132 23.16 2.85 -11.22
C LEU A 132 24.21 1.76 -10.98
N VAL A 133 25.15 1.63 -11.92
CA VAL A 133 26.21 0.60 -11.86
C VAL A 133 27.03 0.71 -10.59
N THR A 134 27.40 1.94 -10.18
CA THR A 134 28.19 2.21 -8.96
C THR A 134 27.48 1.83 -7.67
N GLY A 135 26.14 1.82 -7.65
CA GLY A 135 25.37 1.40 -6.48
C GLY A 135 25.22 -0.11 -6.41
N ILE A 136 24.89 -0.75 -7.54
CA ILE A 136 24.65 -2.19 -7.62
C ILE A 136 25.96 -2.99 -7.55
N GLN A 137 26.97 -2.62 -8.33
CA GLN A 137 28.25 -3.32 -8.40
C GLN A 137 29.28 -2.82 -7.38
N GLY A 138 28.95 -1.73 -6.67
CA GLY A 138 29.87 -1.05 -5.75
C GLY A 138 30.70 0.03 -6.45
N ASP A 139 31.26 0.91 -5.62
CA ASP A 139 32.11 2.01 -6.04
C ASP A 139 33.43 1.95 -5.26
N PRO A 140 34.48 1.36 -5.85
CA PRO A 140 35.79 1.25 -5.22
C PRO A 140 36.43 2.61 -4.89
N PHE A 141 36.13 3.67 -5.65
CA PHE A 141 36.72 4.99 -5.43
C PHE A 141 36.20 5.60 -4.11
N ASN A 142 34.92 5.40 -3.81
CA ASN A 142 34.27 5.87 -2.58
C ASN A 142 34.20 4.80 -1.47
N ASN A 143 34.89 3.67 -1.63
CA ASN A 143 34.85 2.52 -0.69
C ASN A 143 33.42 2.00 -0.41
N ILE A 144 32.58 1.96 -1.44
CA ILE A 144 31.21 1.44 -1.34
C ILE A 144 31.21 -0.02 -1.84
N PRO A 145 30.92 -1.01 -0.98
CA PRO A 145 30.84 -2.40 -1.43
C PRO A 145 29.62 -2.64 -2.33
N PRO A 146 29.63 -3.70 -3.15
CA PRO A 146 28.48 -4.10 -3.96
C PRO A 146 27.21 -4.24 -3.12
N LEU A 147 26.07 -3.89 -3.70
CA LEU A 147 24.78 -4.02 -3.01
C LEU A 147 24.37 -5.49 -2.93
N ASP A 148 24.04 -5.96 -1.73
CA ASP A 148 23.41 -7.26 -1.54
C ASP A 148 22.02 -7.28 -2.20
N PRO A 149 21.77 -8.15 -3.21
CA PRO A 149 20.49 -8.23 -3.90
C PRO A 149 19.30 -8.48 -2.97
N GLU A 150 19.51 -9.19 -1.85
CA GLU A 150 18.43 -9.51 -0.91
C GLU A 150 17.94 -8.26 -0.17
N LYS A 151 18.81 -7.27 0.05
CA LYS A 151 18.43 -6.00 0.68
C LYS A 151 17.47 -5.18 -0.19
N LEU A 152 17.40 -5.40 -1.51
CA LEU A 152 16.42 -4.72 -2.36
C LEU A 152 14.96 -5.02 -1.98
N LYS A 153 14.71 -6.08 -1.19
CA LYS A 153 13.37 -6.39 -0.67
C LYS A 153 12.81 -5.30 0.24
N VAL A 154 13.61 -4.37 0.76
CA VAL A 154 13.12 -3.20 1.51
C VAL A 154 12.11 -2.37 0.70
N PHE A 155 12.22 -2.37 -0.63
CA PHE A 155 11.32 -1.62 -1.50
C PHE A 155 9.95 -2.28 -1.69
N ARG A 156 9.73 -3.51 -1.20
CA ARG A 156 8.42 -4.20 -1.29
C ARG A 156 7.31 -3.43 -0.60
N THR A 157 7.62 -2.58 0.37
CA THR A 157 6.62 -1.78 1.09
C THR A 157 6.26 -0.48 0.37
N VAL A 158 7.07 -0.06 -0.62
CA VAL A 158 6.89 1.20 -1.34
C VAL A 158 5.66 1.11 -2.24
N ARG A 159 4.73 2.04 -2.02
CA ARG A 159 3.50 2.21 -2.81
C ARG A 159 3.56 3.45 -3.70
N GLU A 160 4.36 4.44 -3.32
CA GLU A 160 4.39 5.72 -4.02
C GLU A 160 5.80 6.31 -4.11
N ILE A 161 6.15 6.80 -5.29
CA ILE A 161 7.37 7.58 -5.55
C ILE A 161 6.94 8.95 -6.07
N THR A 162 7.39 10.04 -5.43
CA THR A 162 6.95 11.38 -5.84
C THR A 162 7.61 11.85 -7.14
N ASP A 163 8.82 11.37 -7.45
CA ASP A 163 9.58 11.89 -8.57
C ASP A 163 9.87 10.78 -9.59
N ILE A 164 11.10 10.27 -9.63
CA ILE A 164 11.59 9.38 -10.70
C ILE A 164 11.94 8.00 -10.13
N LEU A 165 11.56 6.95 -10.85
CA LEU A 165 12.16 5.62 -10.70
C LEU A 165 13.09 5.35 -11.90
N ASP A 166 14.39 5.32 -11.63
CA ASP A 166 15.45 5.19 -12.64
C ASP A 166 16.31 3.96 -12.38
N ILE A 167 16.23 2.97 -13.27
CA ILE A 167 16.90 1.68 -13.15
C ILE A 167 17.77 1.46 -14.38
N GLN A 168 19.08 1.64 -14.21
CA GLN A 168 20.08 1.47 -15.27
C GLN A 168 21.02 0.29 -14.99
N SER A 169 21.06 -0.18 -13.74
CA SER A 169 21.74 -1.39 -13.31
C SER A 169 20.84 -2.19 -12.38
N TRP A 170 20.95 -3.51 -12.44
CA TRP A 170 20.20 -4.43 -11.60
C TRP A 170 21.03 -5.70 -11.34
N PRO A 171 20.88 -6.36 -10.18
CA PRO A 171 21.59 -7.60 -9.90
C PRO A 171 21.32 -8.68 -10.94
N GLY A 172 22.38 -9.37 -11.38
CA GLY A 172 22.28 -10.44 -12.39
C GLY A 172 21.48 -11.67 -11.94
N THR A 173 21.36 -11.87 -10.63
CA THR A 173 20.56 -12.95 -10.00
C THR A 173 19.06 -12.69 -10.07
N LEU A 174 18.64 -11.43 -10.24
CA LEU A 174 17.23 -11.04 -10.32
C LEU A 174 16.81 -10.86 -11.78
N THR A 175 15.64 -11.40 -12.11
CA THR A 175 15.12 -11.42 -13.50
C THR A 175 13.92 -10.49 -13.71
N ASP A 176 13.47 -9.81 -12.66
CA ASP A 176 12.36 -8.85 -12.67
C ASP A 176 12.58 -7.72 -11.66
N LEU A 177 11.62 -6.78 -11.59
CA LEU A 177 11.57 -5.68 -10.62
C LEU A 177 10.47 -5.90 -9.57
N SER A 178 10.15 -7.15 -9.24
CA SER A 178 9.06 -7.53 -8.31
C SER A 178 9.24 -6.98 -6.88
N VAL A 179 10.43 -6.48 -6.55
CA VAL A 179 10.64 -5.68 -5.32
C VAL A 179 9.76 -4.43 -5.30
N PHE A 180 9.31 -3.91 -6.45
CA PHE A 180 8.34 -2.83 -6.57
C PHE A 180 6.91 -3.32 -6.87
N SER A 181 6.58 -4.58 -6.55
CA SER A 181 5.27 -5.17 -6.85
C SER A 181 4.10 -4.46 -6.17
N ASN A 182 4.32 -3.69 -5.11
CA ASN A 182 3.30 -2.87 -4.42
C ASN A 182 3.31 -1.40 -4.85
N LEU A 183 4.20 -0.97 -5.75
CA LEU A 183 4.26 0.40 -6.26
C LEU A 183 2.99 0.67 -7.10
N THR A 184 2.14 1.60 -6.64
CA THR A 184 0.90 1.97 -7.32
C THR A 184 1.04 3.22 -8.17
N THR A 185 1.84 4.18 -7.69
CA THR A 185 1.86 5.54 -8.23
C THR A 185 3.28 6.09 -8.34
N ILE A 186 3.60 6.64 -9.51
CA ILE A 186 4.76 7.51 -9.71
C ILE A 186 4.22 8.91 -10.03
N GLN A 187 4.48 9.90 -9.16
CA GLN A 187 3.91 11.23 -9.39
C GLN A 187 4.66 12.03 -10.47
N GLY A 188 5.98 11.87 -10.61
CA GLY A 188 6.75 12.61 -11.61
C GLY A 188 6.83 14.12 -11.36
N ARG A 189 6.89 14.58 -10.10
CA ARG A 189 7.04 16.02 -9.76
C ARG A 189 8.30 16.63 -10.36
N THR A 190 9.38 15.85 -10.34
CA THR A 190 10.60 16.11 -11.09
C THR A 190 10.78 15.02 -12.13
N LEU A 191 11.40 15.35 -13.26
CA LEU A 191 11.48 14.48 -14.42
C LEU A 191 12.92 14.41 -14.92
N TYR A 192 13.35 13.21 -15.31
CA TYR A 192 14.62 13.04 -15.99
C TYR A 192 14.54 13.67 -17.38
N ARG A 193 15.41 14.65 -17.64
CA ARG A 193 15.54 15.30 -18.95
C ARG A 193 16.93 15.04 -19.51
N GLY A 194 16.99 14.43 -20.70
CA GLY A 194 18.25 14.33 -21.43
C GLY A 194 18.77 15.72 -21.82
N ARG A 195 20.10 15.86 -21.95
CA ARG A 195 20.81 17.14 -22.19
C ARG A 195 20.26 17.98 -23.36
N HIS A 196 19.61 17.34 -24.34
CA HIS A 196 19.00 17.98 -25.51
C HIS A 196 17.51 17.65 -25.68
N SER A 197 16.86 17.10 -24.67
CA SER A 197 15.46 16.67 -24.76
C SER A 197 14.56 17.61 -23.99
N LYS A 198 13.52 18.13 -24.67
CA LYS A 198 12.36 18.73 -23.99
C LYS A 198 11.47 17.69 -23.30
N ARG A 199 11.77 16.39 -23.46
CA ARG A 199 10.99 15.27 -22.93
C ARG A 199 11.47 14.93 -21.52
N GLY A 200 10.54 14.87 -20.59
CA GLY A 200 10.79 14.40 -19.22
C GLY A 200 10.29 12.96 -19.04
N TYR A 201 11.05 12.13 -18.34
CA TYR A 201 10.67 10.76 -17.99
C TYR A 201 10.61 10.60 -16.47
N SER A 202 9.63 9.86 -15.98
CA SER A 202 9.46 9.53 -14.55
C SER A 202 9.69 8.04 -14.26
N LEU A 203 9.65 7.19 -15.29
CA LEU A 203 10.04 5.78 -15.21
C LEU A 203 11.10 5.48 -16.27
N LEU A 204 12.28 5.03 -15.83
CA LEU A 204 13.39 4.64 -16.70
C LEU A 204 13.85 3.22 -16.33
N VAL A 205 13.90 2.34 -17.32
CA VAL A 205 14.43 0.98 -17.19
C VAL A 205 15.24 0.65 -18.43
N MET A 206 16.57 0.70 -18.33
CA MET A 206 17.40 0.56 -19.53
C MET A 206 18.63 -0.31 -19.34
N THR A 207 19.02 -0.99 -20.43
CA THR A 207 20.28 -1.74 -20.55
C THR A 207 20.50 -2.82 -19.48
N ILE A 208 19.43 -3.42 -18.95
CA ILE A 208 19.52 -4.47 -17.91
C ILE A 208 19.59 -5.86 -18.58
N PRO A 209 20.73 -6.58 -18.52
CA PRO A 209 20.90 -7.83 -19.28
C PRO A 209 20.14 -9.04 -18.71
N SER A 210 19.87 -9.05 -17.40
CA SER A 210 19.17 -10.13 -16.69
C SER A 210 17.65 -10.03 -16.77
N LEU A 211 17.11 -8.85 -17.11
CA LEU A 211 15.69 -8.56 -16.99
C LEU A 211 14.84 -9.29 -18.04
N THR A 212 13.87 -10.08 -17.58
CA THR A 212 12.95 -10.87 -18.41
C THR A 212 11.50 -10.39 -18.33
N SER A 213 11.09 -9.79 -17.22
CA SER A 213 9.78 -9.18 -17.01
C SER A 213 9.90 -7.94 -16.11
N LEU A 214 8.89 -7.08 -16.06
CA LEU A 214 8.93 -5.88 -15.21
C LEU A 214 8.44 -6.19 -13.79
N GLY A 215 7.38 -6.96 -13.61
CA GLY A 215 6.89 -7.32 -12.28
C GLY A 215 6.19 -6.20 -11.50
N LEU A 216 5.84 -5.08 -12.16
CA LEU A 216 5.20 -3.90 -11.55
C LEU A 216 3.68 -4.06 -11.39
N ARG A 217 3.24 -5.19 -10.83
CA ARG A 217 1.83 -5.63 -10.85
C ARG A 217 0.81 -4.64 -10.28
N SER A 218 1.20 -3.83 -9.30
CA SER A 218 0.29 -2.86 -8.67
C SER A 218 0.32 -1.48 -9.32
N LEU A 219 1.18 -1.24 -10.31
CA LEU A 219 1.31 0.09 -10.92
C LEU A 219 0.01 0.42 -11.67
N ARG A 220 -0.59 1.57 -11.35
CA ARG A 220 -1.83 2.06 -11.95
C ARG A 220 -1.68 3.47 -12.51
N HIS A 221 -0.84 4.30 -11.89
CA HIS A 221 -0.78 5.73 -12.20
C HIS A 221 0.66 6.23 -12.39
N ILE A 222 0.86 6.96 -13.48
CA ILE A 222 2.00 7.83 -13.73
C ILE A 222 1.41 9.23 -13.97
N ASN A 223 1.57 10.13 -13.00
CA ASN A 223 0.85 11.41 -13.03
C ASN A 223 1.50 12.41 -14.01
N ASP A 224 2.82 12.47 -14.04
CA ASP A 224 3.60 13.25 -15.00
C ASP A 224 4.87 12.49 -15.40
N GLY A 225 5.42 12.84 -16.56
CA GLY A 225 6.58 12.19 -17.16
C GLY A 225 6.27 10.97 -18.01
N GLY A 226 7.10 10.75 -19.02
CA GLY A 226 7.04 9.60 -19.89
C GLY A 226 7.69 8.35 -19.30
N VAL A 227 7.55 7.25 -20.04
CA VAL A 227 8.16 5.96 -19.75
C VAL A 227 9.29 5.70 -20.75
N TYR A 228 10.47 5.35 -20.26
CA TYR A 228 11.66 5.04 -21.05
C TYR A 228 12.14 3.62 -20.75
N ILE A 229 11.83 2.66 -21.61
CA ILE A 229 12.21 1.25 -21.42
C ILE A 229 12.99 0.78 -22.65
N THR A 230 14.31 0.80 -22.59
CA THR A 230 15.14 0.56 -23.78
C THR A 230 16.34 -0.33 -23.57
N GLY A 231 16.65 -1.18 -24.55
CA GLY A 231 17.89 -1.95 -24.57
C GLY A 231 17.89 -3.18 -23.64
N ASN A 232 16.74 -3.57 -23.07
CA ASN A 232 16.61 -4.75 -22.22
C ASN A 232 16.38 -5.98 -23.11
N LYS A 233 17.46 -6.61 -23.58
CA LYS A 233 17.43 -7.62 -24.66
C LYS A 233 16.65 -8.90 -24.34
N LYS A 234 16.46 -9.23 -23.06
CA LYS A 234 15.70 -10.40 -22.61
C LYS A 234 14.27 -10.10 -22.16
N LEU A 235 13.88 -8.81 -22.11
CA LEU A 235 12.61 -8.36 -21.55
C LEU A 235 11.42 -8.69 -22.46
N CYS A 236 10.48 -9.49 -21.95
CA CYS A 236 9.19 -9.81 -22.56
C CYS A 236 8.03 -9.11 -21.81
N TYR A 237 6.79 -9.40 -22.20
CA TYR A 237 5.52 -8.91 -21.60
C TYR A 237 5.23 -7.40 -21.75
N HIS A 238 6.24 -6.57 -22.04
CA HIS A 238 6.09 -5.11 -22.21
C HIS A 238 5.13 -4.67 -23.32
N HIS A 239 4.85 -5.56 -24.29
CA HIS A 239 3.96 -5.33 -25.43
C HIS A 239 2.49 -5.68 -25.15
N THR A 240 2.21 -6.36 -24.03
CA THR A 240 0.90 -7.00 -23.78
C THR A 240 -0.20 -6.02 -23.38
N PHE A 241 0.13 -4.81 -22.92
CA PHE A 241 -0.84 -3.84 -22.46
C PHE A 241 -0.59 -2.44 -23.00
N ASN A 242 -1.65 -1.63 -23.00
CA ASN A 242 -1.57 -0.25 -23.46
C ASN A 242 -1.08 0.69 -22.35
N TRP A 243 0.21 1.02 -22.41
CA TRP A 243 0.89 1.98 -21.53
C TRP A 243 0.19 3.33 -21.37
N THR A 244 -0.58 3.78 -22.37
CA THR A 244 -1.25 5.09 -22.28
C THR A 244 -2.29 5.14 -21.17
N ARG A 245 -2.77 3.99 -20.69
CA ARG A 245 -3.74 3.88 -19.59
C ARG A 245 -3.14 4.24 -18.23
N LEU A 246 -1.82 4.20 -18.09
CA LEU A 246 -1.15 4.59 -16.85
C LEU A 246 -1.10 6.11 -16.68
N PHE A 247 -1.15 6.87 -17.78
CA PHE A 247 -1.07 8.33 -17.71
C PHE A 247 -2.42 8.93 -17.33
N ILE A 248 -2.44 9.78 -16.29
CA ILE A 248 -3.64 10.53 -15.93
C ILE A 248 -3.93 11.60 -16.99
N THR A 249 -5.21 11.78 -17.33
CA THR A 249 -5.73 12.68 -18.37
C THR A 249 -5.38 14.17 -18.20
N SER A 250 -4.83 14.58 -17.07
CA SER A 250 -4.35 15.95 -16.80
C SER A 250 -2.89 16.20 -17.22
N SER A 251 -2.12 15.17 -17.58
CA SER A 251 -0.72 15.32 -18.00
C SER A 251 -0.62 15.97 -19.39
N ARG A 252 0.32 16.92 -19.56
CA ARG A 252 0.55 17.60 -20.85
C ARG A 252 0.82 16.56 -21.95
N PRO A 253 0.33 16.72 -23.20
CA PRO A 253 0.50 15.72 -24.26
C PRO A 253 1.97 15.32 -24.51
N HIS A 254 2.89 16.27 -24.40
CA HIS A 254 4.33 16.04 -24.53
C HIS A 254 4.94 15.23 -23.37
N HIS A 255 4.22 14.97 -22.30
CA HIS A 255 4.71 14.18 -21.16
C HIS A 255 4.15 12.75 -21.14
N ARG A 256 3.17 12.42 -22.00
CA ARG A 256 2.60 11.05 -22.15
C ARG A 256 3.38 10.15 -23.09
N GLN A 257 4.70 10.29 -23.11
CA GLN A 257 5.50 9.61 -24.13
C GLN A 257 5.92 8.23 -23.64
N LYS A 258 5.66 7.21 -24.47
CA LYS A 258 6.23 5.87 -24.30
C LYS A 258 7.41 5.72 -25.26
N ASN A 259 8.61 5.53 -24.72
CA ASN A 259 9.81 5.22 -25.49
C ASN A 259 10.26 3.80 -25.13
N ILE A 260 9.60 2.82 -25.74
CA ILE A 260 9.82 1.40 -25.49
C ILE A 260 10.37 0.80 -26.78
N LYS A 261 11.68 0.56 -26.82
CA LYS A 261 12.39 0.12 -28.03
C LYS A 261 13.62 -0.72 -27.70
N GLU A 262 14.15 -1.44 -28.67
CA GLU A 262 15.40 -2.21 -28.54
C GLU A 262 15.36 -3.29 -27.43
N ASN A 263 14.17 -3.64 -26.96
CA ASN A 263 13.90 -4.77 -26.07
C ASN A 263 13.67 -6.04 -26.90
N ARG A 264 13.34 -7.16 -26.24
CA ARG A 264 13.03 -8.40 -26.95
C ARG A 264 11.78 -8.23 -27.82
N LEU A 265 11.85 -8.74 -29.05
CA LEU A 265 10.75 -8.74 -30.01
C LEU A 265 9.62 -9.68 -29.54
N GLU A 266 8.38 -9.24 -29.72
CA GLU A 266 7.16 -9.97 -29.36
C GLU A 266 7.14 -11.39 -29.96
N ALA A 267 7.38 -11.53 -31.26
CA ALA A 267 7.39 -12.84 -31.93
C ALA A 267 8.35 -13.84 -31.26
N LYS A 268 9.51 -13.38 -30.78
CA LYS A 268 10.48 -14.22 -30.07
C LYS A 268 10.03 -14.56 -28.65
N CYS A 269 9.27 -13.69 -27.99
CA CYS A 269 8.68 -13.99 -26.69
C CYS A 269 7.57 -15.04 -26.83
N VAL A 270 6.68 -14.86 -27.81
CA VAL A 270 5.58 -15.80 -28.09
C VAL A 270 6.11 -17.19 -28.46
N ALA A 271 7.13 -17.27 -29.32
CA ALA A 271 7.75 -18.55 -29.69
C ALA A 271 8.37 -19.32 -28.50
N GLU A 272 8.77 -18.62 -27.44
CA GLU A 272 9.28 -19.22 -26.20
C GLU A 272 8.20 -19.42 -25.12
N GLY A 273 6.92 -19.20 -25.45
CA GLY A 273 5.82 -19.31 -24.49
C GLY A 273 5.81 -18.21 -23.41
N LYS A 274 6.54 -17.10 -23.62
CA LYS A 274 6.57 -15.95 -22.71
C LYS A 274 5.39 -15.02 -22.97
N VAL A 275 4.20 -15.53 -22.68
CA VAL A 275 2.90 -14.88 -22.86
C VAL A 275 2.16 -14.80 -21.52
N CYS A 276 1.19 -13.89 -21.43
CA CYS A 276 0.40 -13.74 -20.21
C CYS A 276 -0.32 -15.02 -19.81
N ASP A 277 -0.54 -15.19 -18.52
CA ASP A 277 -1.28 -16.34 -17.99
C ASP A 277 -2.69 -16.42 -18.62
N PRO A 278 -3.20 -17.63 -18.93
CA PRO A 278 -4.54 -17.80 -19.49
C PRO A 278 -5.66 -17.19 -18.64
N LEU A 279 -5.46 -16.98 -17.33
CA LEU A 279 -6.42 -16.34 -16.44
C LEU A 279 -6.40 -14.81 -16.52
N CYS A 280 -5.37 -14.21 -17.13
CA CYS A 280 -5.32 -12.78 -17.41
C CYS A 280 -6.34 -12.40 -18.48
N SER A 281 -6.96 -11.22 -18.33
CA SER A 281 -7.81 -10.62 -19.35
C SER A 281 -7.01 -10.17 -20.57
N SER A 282 -7.70 -9.64 -21.59
CA SER A 282 -7.06 -9.00 -22.74
C SER A 282 -6.34 -7.70 -22.40
N GLU A 283 -6.35 -7.26 -21.14
CA GLU A 283 -5.62 -6.06 -20.71
C GLU A 283 -4.12 -6.28 -20.52
N GLY A 284 -3.66 -7.53 -20.58
CA GLY A 284 -2.23 -7.88 -20.54
C GLY A 284 -1.71 -8.17 -19.13
N CYS A 285 -0.38 -8.21 -19.00
CA CYS A 285 0.31 -8.61 -17.78
C CYS A 285 1.69 -7.93 -17.63
N TRP A 286 2.20 -7.93 -16.40
CA TRP A 286 3.52 -7.41 -16.04
C TRP A 286 4.64 -8.44 -16.08
N GLY A 287 4.29 -9.71 -16.27
CA GLY A 287 5.19 -10.86 -16.21
C GLY A 287 4.42 -12.19 -16.32
N PRO A 288 5.11 -13.32 -16.12
CA PRO A 288 4.48 -14.64 -16.11
C PRO A 288 3.61 -14.85 -14.86
N GLY A 289 2.62 -15.74 -14.98
CA GLY A 289 1.82 -16.19 -13.85
C GLY A 289 0.56 -15.36 -13.58
N PRO A 290 -0.39 -15.92 -12.82
CA PRO A 290 -1.72 -15.33 -12.63
C PRO A 290 -1.75 -14.14 -11.66
N ASP A 291 -0.67 -13.86 -10.94
CA ASP A 291 -0.53 -12.70 -10.04
C ASP A 291 0.06 -11.46 -10.75
N GLN A 292 0.44 -11.59 -12.01
CA GLN A 292 1.00 -10.51 -12.82
C GLN A 292 0.00 -9.89 -13.80
N CYS A 293 -1.24 -10.38 -13.83
CA CYS A 293 -2.28 -9.84 -14.71
C CYS A 293 -2.63 -8.40 -14.35
N LEU A 294 -2.92 -7.57 -15.36
CA LEU A 294 -3.49 -6.24 -15.11
C LEU A 294 -4.93 -6.36 -14.57
N SER A 295 -5.69 -7.32 -15.08
CA SER A 295 -6.99 -7.72 -14.57
C SER A 295 -7.30 -9.19 -14.87
N CYS A 296 -8.16 -9.80 -14.07
CA CYS A 296 -8.54 -11.20 -14.19
C CYS A 296 -9.74 -11.38 -15.11
N LYS A 297 -9.75 -12.49 -15.88
CA LYS A 297 -10.93 -12.88 -16.67
C LYS A 297 -12.14 -13.19 -15.79
N ASN A 298 -11.90 -13.98 -14.74
CA ASN A 298 -12.95 -14.52 -13.88
C ASN A 298 -12.93 -13.85 -12.51
N TYR A 299 -12.15 -14.39 -11.57
CA TYR A 299 -12.07 -13.91 -10.19
C TYR A 299 -10.63 -13.62 -9.78
N SER A 300 -10.48 -12.81 -8.74
CA SER A 300 -9.21 -12.52 -8.08
C SER A 300 -9.24 -12.99 -6.64
N ARG A 301 -8.18 -13.63 -6.16
CA ARG A 301 -7.95 -13.94 -4.74
C ARG A 301 -6.67 -13.25 -4.30
N GLY A 302 -6.79 -12.19 -3.50
CA GLY A 302 -5.63 -11.44 -3.01
C GLY A 302 -4.72 -10.91 -4.12
N GLY A 303 -5.29 -10.51 -5.26
CA GLY A 303 -4.54 -10.04 -6.43
C GLY A 303 -4.02 -11.13 -7.38
N THR A 304 -4.28 -12.41 -7.09
CA THR A 304 -3.95 -13.52 -7.99
C THR A 304 -5.20 -13.98 -8.73
N CYS A 305 -5.14 -14.06 -10.06
CA CYS A 305 -6.27 -14.52 -10.86
C CYS A 305 -6.55 -16.01 -10.65
N VAL A 306 -7.82 -16.34 -10.47
CA VAL A 306 -8.27 -17.70 -10.20
C VAL A 306 -9.51 -18.01 -11.02
N HIS A 307 -9.66 -19.29 -11.41
CA HIS A 307 -10.78 -19.70 -12.23
C HIS A 307 -12.13 -19.56 -11.50
N ARG A 308 -12.15 -19.86 -10.19
CA ARG A 308 -13.33 -19.81 -9.31
C ARG A 308 -12.93 -19.55 -7.85
N CYS A 309 -13.82 -18.92 -7.09
CA CYS A 309 -13.72 -18.86 -5.64
C CYS A 309 -14.09 -20.21 -5.01
N ARG A 310 -13.78 -20.37 -3.72
CA ARG A 310 -14.12 -21.55 -2.90
C ARG A 310 -15.58 -21.51 -2.46
N PHE A 311 -16.49 -21.55 -3.42
CA PHE A 311 -17.93 -21.50 -3.15
C PHE A 311 -18.42 -22.75 -2.42
N LEU A 312 -17.98 -23.93 -2.88
CA LEU A 312 -18.47 -25.22 -2.39
C LEU A 312 -17.35 -26.16 -1.90
N THR A 313 -16.11 -25.92 -2.30
CA THR A 313 -14.98 -26.84 -2.11
C THR A 313 -13.71 -26.10 -1.73
N GLY A 314 -12.84 -26.75 -0.97
CA GLY A 314 -11.57 -26.20 -0.48
C GLY A 314 -11.62 -25.83 1.00
N GLU A 315 -10.46 -25.43 1.53
CA GLU A 315 -10.33 -24.97 2.92
C GLU A 315 -10.92 -23.57 3.07
N GLY A 316 -11.90 -23.44 3.96
CA GLY A 316 -12.70 -22.22 4.09
C GLY A 316 -13.71 -22.03 2.96
N ARG A 317 -14.71 -21.18 3.20
CA ARG A 317 -15.68 -20.75 2.20
C ARG A 317 -15.41 -19.32 1.79
N GLU A 318 -15.61 -19.06 0.51
CA GLU A 318 -15.46 -17.74 -0.09
C GLU A 318 -16.75 -17.36 -0.80
N PHE A 319 -17.06 -16.08 -0.80
CA PHE A 319 -18.06 -15.48 -1.67
C PHE A 319 -17.39 -14.50 -2.64
N ALA A 320 -18.05 -14.22 -3.77
CA ALA A 320 -17.54 -13.24 -4.73
C ALA A 320 -18.12 -11.86 -4.41
N SER A 321 -17.25 -10.87 -4.25
CA SER A 321 -17.65 -9.48 -4.17
C SER A 321 -18.22 -8.99 -5.52
N PRO A 322 -18.92 -7.84 -5.56
CA PRO A 322 -19.36 -7.24 -6.83
C PRO A 322 -18.23 -7.01 -7.85
N ASN A 323 -17.00 -6.85 -7.36
CA ASN A 323 -15.79 -6.66 -8.17
C ASN A 323 -15.13 -7.98 -8.59
N ARG A 324 -15.81 -9.12 -8.40
CA ARG A 324 -15.30 -10.48 -8.67
C ARG A 324 -14.05 -10.83 -7.85
N GLU A 325 -13.94 -10.27 -6.65
CA GLU A 325 -12.90 -10.64 -5.70
C GLU A 325 -13.42 -11.73 -4.75
N CYS A 326 -12.63 -12.78 -4.55
CA CYS A 326 -12.95 -13.85 -3.63
C CYS A 326 -12.66 -13.38 -2.19
N MET A 327 -13.72 -13.19 -1.42
CA MET A 327 -13.67 -12.76 -0.02
C MET A 327 -13.98 -13.95 0.89
N PRO A 328 -13.24 -14.14 1.98
CA PRO A 328 -13.53 -15.20 2.94
C PRO A 328 -14.88 -14.95 3.63
N CYS A 329 -15.62 -16.02 3.91
CA CYS A 329 -16.75 -15.98 4.83
C CYS A 329 -16.28 -15.62 6.25
N HIS A 330 -17.23 -15.19 7.10
CA HIS A 330 -16.94 -14.91 8.51
C HIS A 330 -16.43 -16.17 9.23
N SER A 331 -15.56 -16.03 10.23
CA SER A 331 -14.94 -17.17 10.95
C SER A 331 -15.97 -18.10 11.60
N GLU A 332 -17.10 -17.52 12.05
CA GLU A 332 -18.21 -18.24 12.69
C GLU A 332 -19.16 -18.93 11.68
N CYS A 333 -18.93 -18.80 10.37
CA CYS A 333 -19.75 -19.49 9.38
C CYS A 333 -19.31 -20.94 9.24
N GLU A 334 -20.20 -21.88 9.58
CA GLU A 334 -19.96 -23.30 9.34
C GLU A 334 -20.06 -23.66 7.87
N VAL A 335 -19.25 -24.64 7.47
CA VAL A 335 -19.31 -25.21 6.13
C VAL A 335 -20.58 -26.05 6.02
N GLN A 336 -21.48 -25.65 5.12
CA GLN A 336 -22.66 -26.44 4.82
C GLN A 336 -22.21 -27.70 4.03
N GLU A 337 -22.17 -28.86 4.69
CA GLU A 337 -21.83 -30.14 4.05
C GLU A 337 -22.99 -30.74 3.24
N ASP A 338 -24.22 -30.36 3.57
CA ASP A 338 -25.43 -30.78 2.87
C ASP A 338 -25.93 -29.66 1.94
N GLY A 339 -26.19 -29.97 0.67
CA GLY A 339 -26.71 -29.04 -0.34
C GLY A 339 -28.00 -28.30 0.08
N PRO A 340 -28.56 -27.41 -0.76
CA PRO A 340 -29.66 -26.55 -0.36
C PRO A 340 -30.85 -27.39 0.13
N ARG A 341 -31.05 -27.44 1.45
CA ARG A 341 -32.34 -27.84 2.02
C ARG A 341 -33.28 -26.71 1.67
N ALA A 342 -34.19 -26.97 0.75
CA ALA A 342 -35.41 -26.20 0.64
C ALA A 342 -36.04 -26.17 2.03
N GLN A 343 -35.90 -25.04 2.73
CA GLN A 343 -36.75 -24.75 3.88
C GLN A 343 -38.07 -24.29 3.27
N GLU A 344 -38.98 -25.24 3.08
CA GLU A 344 -40.40 -24.94 3.05
C GLU A 344 -40.79 -24.37 4.43
N TYR A 345 -41.13 -23.10 4.46
CA TYR A 345 -42.01 -22.49 5.46
C TYR A 345 -42.89 -21.45 4.78
#